data_AF-A0A920UJP0-F1
#
_entry.id   AF-A0A920UJP0-F1
#
_cell.length_a   1.000
_cell.length_b   1.000
_cell.length_c   1.000
_cell.angle_alpha   90.00
_cell.angle_beta   90.00
_cell.angle_gamma   90.00
#
_symmetry.space_group_name_H-M   'P 1'
#
loop_
_entity.id
_entity.type
_entity.pdbx_description
1 polymer ?
#
loop_
_entity_poly.entity_id
_entity_poly.type
_entity_poly.pdbx_seq_one_letter_code
_entity_poly.pdbx_strand_id
1 'polypeptide(L)'
;MFRFHLILSVRKIFAKITRRNVGRNMAIVLDDKVQSAPVIREAITGGEASISGQFTVEEADTLKIVLRSGSLPGPIEIREERTVGASLGEDSVNQGLNSLIIGSVLVLVFMLIYYRLAGVFAVVALIFNVIF
;
A
#
# COMPACT_ATOMS: atom_id res chain seq x y z
N MET A 1 13.27 4.26 -19.54
CA MET A 1 13.83 2.99 -20.05
C MET A 1 13.79 1.98 -18.92
N PHE A 2 13.10 0.85 -19.11
CA PHE A 2 12.99 -0.20 -18.09
C PHE A 2 13.75 -1.43 -18.52
N ARG A 3 14.58 -1.98 -17.65
CA ARG A 3 15.28 -3.25 -17.88
C ARG A 3 14.63 -4.33 -17.04
N PHE A 4 14.25 -5.43 -17.67
CA PHE A 4 13.73 -6.63 -17.01
C PHE A 4 14.70 -7.78 -17.22
N HIS A 5 14.86 -8.57 -16.16
CA HIS A 5 15.60 -9.82 -16.19
C HIS A 5 14.65 -10.98 -16.46
N LEU A 6 14.94 -11.76 -17.50
CA LEU A 6 14.23 -12.98 -17.81
C LEU A 6 14.66 -14.11 -16.87
N ILE A 7 13.66 -14.85 -16.37
CA ILE A 7 13.86 -16.08 -15.60
C ILE A 7 14.58 -17.11 -16.48
N LEU A 8 15.53 -17.85 -15.91
CA LEU A 8 16.39 -18.81 -16.63
C LEU A 8 15.60 -19.83 -17.47
N SER A 9 14.42 -20.25 -17.02
CA SER A 9 13.53 -21.18 -17.73
C SER A 9 12.96 -20.59 -19.03
N VAL A 10 12.67 -19.28 -19.05
CA VAL A 10 12.02 -18.60 -20.18
C VAL A 10 13.02 -18.11 -21.22
N ARG A 11 14.29 -17.88 -20.83
CA ARG A 11 15.35 -17.35 -21.71
C ARG A 11 15.49 -18.11 -23.04
N LYS A 12 15.49 -19.45 -23.00
CA LYS A 12 15.67 -20.28 -24.21
C LYS A 12 14.49 -20.14 -25.18
N ILE A 13 13.28 -20.08 -24.64
CA ILE A 13 12.04 -19.94 -25.44
C ILE A 13 12.00 -18.53 -26.06
N PHE A 14 12.29 -17.52 -25.25
CA PHE A 14 12.30 -16.13 -25.68
C PHE A 14 13.36 -15.85 -26.75
N ALA A 15 14.57 -16.41 -26.60
CA ALA A 15 15.63 -16.36 -27.61
C ALA A 15 15.20 -17.03 -28.93
N LYS A 16 14.50 -18.16 -28.87
CA LYS A 16 14.03 -18.87 -30.08
C LYS A 16 12.95 -18.08 -30.82
N ILE A 17 12.03 -17.44 -30.10
CA ILE A 17 10.94 -16.64 -30.68
C ILE A 17 11.49 -15.34 -31.29
N THR A 18 12.32 -14.60 -30.56
CA THR A 18 12.91 -13.34 -31.04
C THR A 18 13.80 -13.56 -32.25
N ARG A 19 14.60 -14.64 -32.28
CA ARG A 19 15.45 -14.99 -33.43
C ARG A 19 14.68 -15.20 -34.73
N ARG A 20 13.43 -15.68 -34.66
CA ARG A 20 12.58 -15.91 -35.83
C ARG A 20 11.75 -14.69 -36.24
N ASN A 21 11.66 -13.67 -35.38
CA ASN A 21 10.78 -12.52 -35.56
C ASN A 21 11.54 -11.19 -35.54
N VAL A 22 12.84 -11.20 -35.83
CA VAL A 22 13.63 -9.98 -36.00
C VAL A 22 13.00 -9.09 -37.08
N GLY A 23 12.86 -7.80 -36.80
CA GLY A 23 12.20 -6.82 -37.66
C GLY A 23 10.68 -6.72 -37.48
N ARG A 24 10.07 -7.54 -36.62
CA ARG A 24 8.63 -7.48 -36.30
C ARG A 24 8.36 -6.83 -34.96
N ASN A 25 7.16 -6.28 -34.79
CA ASN A 25 6.71 -5.69 -33.53
C ASN A 25 6.32 -6.81 -32.55
N MET A 26 6.79 -6.70 -31.31
CA MET A 26 6.37 -7.56 -30.20
C MET A 26 5.39 -6.78 -29.33
N ALA A 27 4.11 -7.11 -29.39
CA ALA A 27 3.12 -6.50 -28.50
C ALA A 27 3.24 -7.07 -27.08
N ILE A 28 3.32 -6.17 -26.10
CA ILE A 28 3.30 -6.48 -24.67
C ILE A 28 1.88 -6.14 -24.19
N VAL A 29 1.14 -7.16 -23.81
CA VAL A 29 -0.27 -7.05 -23.38
C VAL A 29 -0.35 -7.24 -21.87
N LEU A 30 -1.07 -6.36 -21.20
CA LEU A 30 -1.39 -6.42 -19.77
C LEU A 30 -2.86 -6.08 -19.61
N ASP A 31 -3.62 -6.95 -18.92
CA ASP A 31 -5.07 -6.81 -18.71
C ASP A 31 -5.84 -6.51 -20.01
N ASP A 32 -5.56 -7.29 -21.05
CA ASP A 32 -6.13 -7.17 -22.41
C ASP A 32 -5.87 -5.83 -23.13
N LYS A 33 -4.99 -4.97 -22.59
CA LYS A 33 -4.55 -3.74 -23.24
C LYS A 33 -3.10 -3.84 -23.72
N VAL A 34 -2.86 -3.39 -24.95
CA VAL A 34 -1.51 -3.29 -25.53
C VAL A 34 -0.80 -2.10 -24.89
N GLN A 35 0.17 -2.38 -24.01
CA GLN A 35 0.94 -1.35 -23.31
C GLN A 35 2.08 -0.80 -24.17
N SER A 36 2.74 -1.68 -24.92
CA SER A 36 3.85 -1.29 -25.80
C SER A 36 4.03 -2.32 -26.92
N ALA A 37 4.48 -1.87 -28.09
CA ALA A 37 4.74 -2.73 -29.24
C ALA A 37 6.13 -2.47 -29.86
N PRO A 38 7.23 -2.65 -29.11
CA PRO A 38 8.58 -2.40 -29.61
C PRO A 38 8.95 -3.34 -30.77
N VAL A 39 9.79 -2.85 -31.68
CA VAL A 39 10.35 -3.64 -32.78
C VAL A 39 11.49 -4.52 -32.25
N ILE A 40 11.48 -5.81 -32.58
CA ILE A 40 12.56 -6.74 -32.28
C ILE A 40 13.76 -6.41 -33.19
N ARG A 41 14.78 -5.73 -32.66
CA ARG A 41 15.98 -5.34 -33.42
C ARG A 41 16.99 -6.48 -33.57
N GLU A 42 17.11 -7.31 -32.54
CA GLU A 42 18.04 -8.44 -32.49
C GLU A 42 17.47 -9.58 -31.64
N ALA A 43 18.06 -10.77 -31.76
CA ALA A 43 17.66 -11.92 -30.96
C ALA A 43 18.07 -11.71 -29.49
N ILE A 44 17.10 -11.75 -28.57
CA ILE A 44 17.34 -11.51 -27.15
C ILE A 44 17.82 -12.81 -26.51
N THR A 45 19.15 -13.00 -26.44
CA THR A 45 19.81 -14.19 -25.88
C THR A 45 20.42 -13.95 -24.49
N GLY A 46 20.73 -12.69 -24.15
CA GLY A 46 21.42 -12.31 -22.91
C GLY A 46 20.57 -12.37 -21.63
N GLY A 47 19.26 -12.64 -21.76
CA GLY A 47 18.36 -12.70 -20.60
C GLY A 47 17.95 -11.34 -20.04
N GLU A 48 18.33 -10.25 -20.70
CA GLU A 48 17.88 -8.90 -20.39
C GLU A 48 17.07 -8.36 -21.56
N ALA A 49 15.87 -7.83 -21.26
CA ALA A 49 15.04 -7.13 -22.23
C ALA A 49 14.78 -5.72 -21.72
N SER A 50 14.85 -4.73 -22.61
CA SER A 50 14.57 -3.33 -22.26
C SER A 50 13.30 -2.84 -22.94
N ILE A 51 12.40 -2.24 -22.17
CA ILE A 51 11.23 -1.53 -22.66
C ILE A 51 11.58 -0.04 -22.76
N SER A 52 11.43 0.51 -23.95
CA SER A 52 11.64 1.93 -24.24
C SER A 52 10.39 2.48 -24.93
N GLY A 53 9.80 3.53 -24.34
CA GLY A 53 8.58 4.19 -24.80
C GLY A 53 8.46 5.58 -24.15
N GLN A 54 7.45 6.35 -24.57
CA GLN A 54 7.11 7.64 -23.95
C GLN A 54 6.31 7.37 -22.68
N PHE A 55 7.01 7.11 -21.59
CA PHE A 55 6.40 6.96 -20.27
C PHE A 55 6.66 8.23 -19.47
N THR A 56 5.62 8.74 -18.81
CA THR A 56 5.79 9.72 -17.72
C THR A 56 6.41 9.04 -16.50
N VAL A 57 6.95 9.84 -15.56
CA VAL A 57 7.59 9.29 -14.35
C VAL A 57 6.56 8.62 -13.44
N GLU A 58 5.33 9.11 -13.37
CA GLU A 58 4.26 8.44 -12.63
C GLU A 58 3.87 7.08 -13.24
N GLU A 59 3.63 7.02 -14.54
CA GLU A 59 3.29 5.76 -15.24
C GLU A 59 4.40 4.72 -15.09
N ALA A 60 5.65 5.20 -15.05
CA ALA A 60 6.83 4.39 -14.88
C ALA A 60 6.85 3.63 -13.54
N ASP A 61 6.46 4.29 -12.47
CA ASP A 61 6.42 3.70 -11.14
C ASP A 61 5.22 2.78 -10.96
N THR A 62 4.05 3.14 -11.50
CA THR A 62 2.88 2.25 -11.52
C THR A 62 3.18 0.95 -12.27
N LEU A 63 3.83 1.03 -13.44
CA LEU A 63 4.18 -0.16 -14.23
C LEU A 63 5.20 -1.05 -13.50
N LYS A 64 6.15 -0.47 -12.75
CA LYS A 64 7.07 -1.25 -11.90
C LYS A 64 6.33 -2.03 -10.82
N ILE A 65 5.31 -1.43 -10.19
CA ILE A 65 4.52 -2.08 -9.14
C ILE A 65 3.78 -3.28 -9.75
N VAL A 66 3.06 -3.07 -10.85
CA VAL A 66 2.27 -4.14 -11.50
C VAL A 66 3.14 -5.28 -12.03
N LEU A 67 4.31 -4.97 -12.61
CA LEU A 67 5.24 -6.00 -13.10
C LEU A 67 5.97 -6.75 -11.98
N ARG A 68 6.17 -6.14 -10.80
CA ARG A 68 6.75 -6.79 -9.61
C ARG A 68 5.74 -7.67 -8.89
N SER A 69 4.47 -7.26 -8.82
CA SER A 69 3.40 -8.09 -8.24
C SER A 69 3.08 -9.31 -9.10
N GLY A 70 3.49 -9.30 -10.38
CA GLY A 70 3.15 -10.35 -11.33
C GLY A 70 1.64 -10.43 -11.59
N SER A 71 1.21 -11.47 -12.28
CA SER A 71 -0.20 -11.85 -12.31
C SER A 71 -0.59 -12.33 -10.91
N LEU A 72 -1.39 -11.56 -10.18
CA LEU A 72 -1.93 -12.04 -8.91
C LEU A 72 -2.61 -13.40 -9.14
N PRO A 73 -2.14 -14.48 -8.50
CA PRO A 73 -2.64 -15.83 -8.75
C PRO A 73 -3.93 -16.03 -7.95
N GLY A 74 -5.03 -15.51 -8.47
CA GLY A 74 -6.37 -15.84 -7.99
C GLY A 74 -7.27 -14.62 -7.81
N PRO A 75 -8.58 -14.78 -7.98
CA PRO A 75 -9.54 -13.74 -7.63
C PRO A 75 -9.41 -13.46 -6.13
N ILE A 76 -8.95 -12.28 -5.76
CA ILE A 76 -9.05 -11.81 -4.38
C ILE A 76 -10.54 -11.55 -4.14
N GLU A 77 -11.22 -12.45 -3.44
CA GLU A 77 -12.45 -12.09 -2.76
C GLU A 77 -12.08 -11.09 -1.67
N ILE A 78 -12.31 -9.80 -1.93
CA ILE A 78 -12.17 -8.74 -0.93
C ILE A 78 -13.30 -8.94 0.09
N ARG A 79 -13.03 -9.77 1.09
CA ARG A 79 -13.86 -9.94 2.28
C ARG A 79 -13.53 -8.78 3.22
N GLU A 80 -14.29 -7.69 3.08
CA GLU A 80 -14.17 -6.42 3.80
C GLU A 80 -12.88 -5.63 3.54
N GLU A 81 -12.97 -4.71 2.58
CA GLU A 81 -12.13 -3.52 2.60
C GLU A 81 -12.65 -2.57 3.69
N ARG A 82 -12.07 -2.63 4.90
CA ARG A 82 -12.25 -1.55 5.88
C ARG A 82 -11.30 -0.41 5.56
N THR A 83 -11.53 0.26 4.44
CA THR A 83 -10.96 1.57 4.19
C THR A 83 -11.74 2.55 5.06
N VAL A 84 -11.29 2.72 6.30
CA VAL A 84 -11.76 3.81 7.16
C VAL A 84 -11.29 5.13 6.54
N GLY A 85 -12.23 5.85 5.94
CA GLY A 85 -11.98 7.22 5.49
C GLY A 85 -11.56 8.08 6.68
N ALA A 86 -10.59 8.98 6.46
CA ALA A 86 -10.01 9.83 7.50
C ALA A 86 -11.04 10.56 8.37
N SER A 87 -12.24 10.82 7.84
CA SER A 87 -13.36 11.45 8.56
C SER A 87 -13.93 10.60 9.72
N LEU A 88 -14.04 9.27 9.57
CA LEU A 88 -14.47 8.41 10.68
C LEU A 88 -13.42 8.35 11.80
N GLY A 89 -12.14 8.56 11.47
CA GLY A 89 -11.06 8.66 12.45
C GLY A 89 -11.13 9.96 13.26
N GLU A 90 -11.28 11.09 12.59
CA GLU A 90 -11.37 12.41 13.24
C GLU A 90 -12.58 12.50 14.18
N ASP A 91 -13.75 12.05 13.75
CA ASP A 91 -14.96 12.02 14.58
C ASP A 91 -14.80 11.07 15.78
N SER A 92 -14.16 9.92 15.59
CA SER A 92 -13.89 8.97 16.69
C SER A 92 -12.92 9.54 17.71
N VAL A 93 -11.90 10.30 17.27
CA VAL A 93 -10.95 10.98 18.15
C VAL A 93 -11.65 12.07 18.95
N ASN A 94 -12.45 12.91 18.30
CA ASN A 94 -13.18 14.00 18.97
C ASN A 94 -14.20 13.45 19.98
N GLN A 95 -14.96 12.42 19.61
CA GLN A 95 -15.91 11.76 20.52
C GLN A 95 -15.20 11.04 21.68
N GLY A 96 -14.06 10.40 21.40
CA GLY A 96 -13.23 9.76 22.41
C GLY A 96 -12.69 10.76 23.43
N LEU A 97 -12.14 11.89 22.97
CA LEU A 97 -11.64 12.96 23.84
C LEU A 97 -12.74 13.55 24.72
N ASN A 98 -13.91 13.84 24.15
CA ASN A 98 -15.05 14.35 24.92
C ASN A 98 -15.54 13.35 25.97
N SER A 99 -15.58 12.06 25.62
CA SER A 99 -15.98 10.99 26.56
C SER A 99 -14.98 10.86 27.72
N LEU A 100 -13.69 11.01 27.43
CA LEU A 100 -12.61 10.94 28.43
C LEU A 100 -12.70 12.10 29.42
N ILE A 101 -12.94 13.32 28.94
CA ILE A 101 -13.12 14.51 29.79
C ILE A 101 -14.35 14.36 30.69
N ILE A 102 -15.51 14.02 30.11
CA ILE A 102 -16.77 13.90 30.86
C ILE A 102 -16.65 12.77 31.90
N GLY A 103 -16.13 11.61 31.50
CA GLY A 103 -15.95 10.47 32.41
C GLY A 103 -15.00 10.79 33.56
N SER A 104 -13.87 11.48 33.28
CA SER A 104 -12.91 11.87 34.30
C SER A 104 -13.52 12.81 35.33
N VAL A 105 -14.26 13.83 34.89
CA VAL A 105 -14.94 14.77 35.79
C VAL A 105 -15.97 14.05 36.67
N LEU A 106 -16.74 13.13 36.09
CA LEU A 106 -17.78 12.39 36.80
C LEU A 106 -17.18 11.50 37.91
N VAL A 107 -16.07 10.81 37.62
CA VAL A 107 -15.33 10.00 38.61
C VAL A 107 -14.75 10.88 39.72
N LEU A 108 -14.17 12.03 39.37
CA LEU A 108 -13.60 12.97 40.36
C LEU A 108 -14.69 13.51 41.30
N VAL A 109 -15.85 13.91 40.76
CA VAL A 109 -16.99 14.38 41.56
C VAL A 109 -17.51 13.27 42.47
N PHE A 110 -17.64 12.04 41.94
CA PHE A 110 -18.08 10.89 42.73
C PHE A 110 -17.12 10.60 43.89
N MET A 111 -15.80 10.59 43.63
CA MET A 111 -14.80 10.39 44.69
C MET A 111 -14.88 11.46 45.78
N LEU A 112 -15.12 12.71 45.41
CA LEU A 112 -15.21 13.83 46.35
C LEU A 112 -16.45 13.71 47.25
N ILE A 113 -17.59 13.28 46.70
CA ILE A 113 -18.83 13.07 47.46
C ILE A 113 -18.72 11.84 48.37
N TYR A 114 -18.25 10.71 47.85
CA TYR A 114 -18.22 9.44 48.59
C TYR A 114 -17.12 9.40 49.65
N TYR A 115 -15.92 9.90 49.33
CA TYR A 115 -14.74 9.83 50.22
C TYR A 115 -14.46 11.12 51.00
N ARG A 116 -15.21 12.21 50.76
CA ARG A 116 -15.10 13.50 51.48
C ARG A 116 -13.65 13.98 51.54
N LEU A 117 -13.07 14.13 52.74
CA LEU A 117 -11.69 14.61 52.94
C LEU A 117 -10.64 13.68 52.30
N ALA A 118 -10.85 12.36 52.33
CA ALA A 118 -9.95 11.39 51.70
C ALA A 118 -10.00 11.46 50.16
N GLY A 119 -11.14 11.88 49.60
CA GLY A 119 -11.31 12.12 48.17
C GLY A 119 -10.39 13.23 47.67
N VAL A 120 -10.20 14.30 48.45
CA VAL A 120 -9.29 15.41 48.09
C VAL A 120 -7.85 14.92 47.94
N PHE A 121 -7.37 14.09 48.87
CA PHE A 121 -6.03 13.51 48.78
C PHE A 121 -5.89 12.56 47.58
N ALA A 122 -6.93 11.79 47.25
CA ALA A 122 -6.94 10.93 46.07
C ALA A 122 -6.86 11.72 44.76
N VAL A 123 -7.58 12.86 44.65
CA VAL A 123 -7.51 13.73 43.47
C VAL A 123 -6.11 14.34 43.31
N VAL A 124 -5.50 14.80 44.40
CA VAL A 124 -4.13 15.33 44.38
C VAL A 124 -3.15 14.24 43.93
N ALA A 125 -3.26 13.03 44.47
CA ALA A 125 -2.42 11.91 44.07
C ALA A 125 -2.59 11.54 42.58
N LEU A 126 -3.82 11.59 42.07
CA LEU A 126 -4.11 11.33 40.65
C LEU A 126 -3.47 12.38 39.75
N ILE A 127 -3.57 13.67 40.09
CA ILE A 127 -2.94 14.75 39.32
C ILE A 127 -1.41 14.58 39.29
N PHE A 128 -0.81 14.24 40.43
CA PHE A 128 0.62 13.96 40.50
C PHE A 128 1.01 12.76 39.62
N ASN A 129 0.23 11.68 39.64
CA ASN A 129 0.50 10.47 38.86
C ASN A 129 0.42 10.67 37.33
N VAL A 130 -0.36 11.66 36.86
CA VAL A 130 -0.47 11.96 35.43
C VAL A 130 0.64 12.90 34.95
N ILE A 131 1.13 13.79 35.82
CA ILE A 131 2.15 14.80 35.48
C ILE A 131 3.58 14.26 35.64
N PHE A 132 3.83 13.37 36.60
CA PHE A 132 5.13 12.78 36.93
C PHE A 132 5.13 11.27 36.68
#